data_AF-K2CTX3-F1
#
_entry.id   AF-K2CTX3-F1
#
_cell.length_a   1.000
_cell.length_b   1.000
_cell.length_c   1.000
_cell.angle_alpha   90.00
_cell.angle_beta   90.00
_cell.angle_gamma   90.00
#
_symmetry.space_group_name_H-M   'P 1'
#
loop_
_entity.id
_entity.type
_entity.pdbx_description
1 polymer ?
#
loop_
_entity_poly.entity_id
_entity_poly.type
_entity_poly.pdbx_seq_one_letter_code
_entity_poly.pdbx_strand_id
1 'polypeptide(L)'
;VVQMFNSGGLPCQASLDIDQVEWCKLTWWTPSSISAVLARLPQTEVMQSPDFAYLMVMITRDIVKVANSLGIEIRDYSTIEVMDRVTGSVEEGVLSVIRHGKEWEERGGKGYKQAMLLDVERNRRSEIEDTGGYIWRLAQKNNIDVSYLDLGYRVVRALDERTR
;
A
#
# COMPACT_ATOMS: atom_id res chain seq x y z
N VAL A 1 8.35 -28.48 0.36
CA VAL A 1 8.11 -27.20 1.07
C VAL A 1 6.65 -27.01 1.45
N VAL A 2 5.71 -26.88 0.51
CA VAL A 2 4.27 -26.69 0.81
C VAL A 2 3.71 -27.69 1.82
N GLN A 3 3.99 -28.98 1.63
CA GLN A 3 3.54 -30.04 2.55
C GLN A 3 4.05 -29.83 3.98
N MET A 4 5.28 -29.34 4.16
CA MET A 4 5.85 -29.11 5.49
C MET A 4 5.11 -27.98 6.23
N PHE A 5 4.76 -26.89 5.53
CA PHE A 5 3.95 -25.81 6.11
C PHE A 5 2.55 -26.29 6.49
N ASN A 6 1.88 -27.02 5.59
CA ASN A 6 0.55 -27.55 5.84
C ASN A 6 0.54 -28.56 7.00
N SER A 7 1.55 -29.43 7.09
CA SER A 7 1.71 -30.34 8.24
C SER A 7 1.99 -29.62 9.56
N GLY A 8 2.56 -28.41 9.50
CA GLY A 8 2.74 -27.53 10.66
C GLY A 8 1.52 -26.67 11.02
N GLY A 9 0.39 -26.83 10.32
CA GLY A 9 -0.83 -26.04 10.56
C GLY A 9 -0.80 -24.62 9.98
N LEU A 10 0.14 -24.33 9.08
CA LEU A 10 0.24 -23.06 8.36
C LEU A 10 -0.29 -23.26 6.94
N PRO A 11 -1.49 -22.74 6.59
CA PRO A 11 -2.04 -22.86 5.25
C PRO A 11 -1.06 -22.31 4.21
N CYS A 12 -0.66 -23.16 3.28
CA CYS A 12 0.32 -22.83 2.25
C CYS A 12 -0.08 -23.46 0.91
N GLN A 13 0.06 -22.68 -0.15
CA GLN A 13 -0.13 -23.10 -1.53
C GLN A 13 1.05 -22.62 -2.36
N ALA A 14 1.44 -23.41 -3.38
CA ALA A 14 2.39 -22.94 -4.38
C ALA A 14 1.68 -21.94 -5.31
N SER A 15 2.32 -20.81 -5.58
CA SER A 15 1.91 -19.92 -6.67
C SER A 15 2.79 -20.18 -7.89
N LEU A 16 2.20 -20.17 -9.08
CA LEU A 16 2.95 -20.15 -10.34
C LEU A 16 3.43 -18.73 -10.70
N ASP A 17 2.89 -17.72 -10.04
CA ASP A 17 3.20 -16.31 -10.24
C ASP A 17 3.23 -15.64 -8.86
N ILE A 18 4.41 -15.66 -8.22
CA ILE A 18 4.58 -15.03 -6.91
C ILE A 18 4.70 -13.51 -7.04
N ASP A 19 5.21 -13.03 -8.17
CA ASP A 19 5.37 -11.61 -8.45
C ASP A 19 4.01 -10.91 -8.42
N GLN A 20 2.96 -11.51 -9.01
CA GLN A 20 1.61 -10.95 -8.94
C GLN A 20 1.10 -10.77 -7.50
N VAL A 21 1.38 -11.75 -6.63
CA VAL A 21 0.98 -11.71 -5.21
C VAL A 21 1.74 -10.60 -4.48
N GLU A 22 3.04 -10.49 -4.72
CA GLU A 22 3.89 -9.44 -4.14
C GLU A 22 3.45 -8.04 -4.58
N TRP A 23 3.18 -7.85 -5.87
CA TRP A 23 2.71 -6.57 -6.40
C TRP A 23 1.33 -6.19 -5.86
N CYS A 24 0.39 -7.12 -5.71
CA CYS A 24 -0.88 -6.83 -5.05
C CYS A 24 -0.67 -6.38 -3.60
N LYS A 25 0.20 -7.08 -2.85
CA LYS A 25 0.53 -6.70 -1.47
C LYS A 25 1.14 -5.31 -1.40
N LEU A 26 2.13 -5.01 -2.24
CA LEU A 26 2.79 -3.69 -2.28
C LEU A 26 1.83 -2.58 -2.67
N THR A 27 0.93 -2.86 -3.62
CA THR A 27 -0.12 -1.93 -4.08
C THR A 27 -1.12 -1.61 -2.98
N TRP A 28 -1.41 -2.54 -2.08
CA TRP A 28 -2.22 -2.28 -0.89
C TRP A 28 -1.44 -1.56 0.21
N TRP A 29 -0.21 -2.01 0.49
CA TRP A 29 0.59 -1.61 1.64
C TRP A 29 1.17 -0.21 1.51
N THR A 30 1.74 0.11 0.35
CA THR A 30 2.45 1.37 0.10
C THR A 30 1.55 2.60 0.28
N PRO A 31 0.38 2.72 -0.40
CA PRO A 31 -0.51 3.86 -0.20
C PRO A 31 -1.01 3.96 1.24
N SER A 32 -1.31 2.82 1.88
CA SER A 32 -1.77 2.80 3.28
C SER A 32 -0.69 3.33 4.22
N SER A 33 0.54 2.86 4.07
CA SER A 33 1.68 3.25 4.90
C SER A 33 2.06 4.71 4.72
N ILE A 34 2.18 5.18 3.47
CA ILE A 34 2.50 6.58 3.17
C ILE A 34 1.41 7.51 3.73
N SER A 35 0.13 7.23 3.45
CA SER A 35 -0.96 8.09 3.94
C SER A 35 -1.04 8.12 5.46
N ALA A 36 -0.80 6.99 6.15
CA ALA A 36 -0.72 6.98 7.61
C ALA A 36 0.44 7.82 8.15
N VAL A 37 1.62 7.77 7.50
CA VAL A 37 2.77 8.60 7.88
C VAL A 37 2.47 10.09 7.69
N LEU A 38 1.89 10.47 6.55
CA LEU A 38 1.51 11.85 6.24
C LEU A 38 0.46 12.38 7.22
N ALA A 39 -0.53 11.55 7.58
CA ALA A 39 -1.62 11.94 8.46
C ALA A 39 -1.26 11.94 9.94
N ARG A 40 -0.28 11.11 10.36
CA ARG A 40 -0.05 10.77 11.78
C ARG A 40 -1.28 10.18 12.47
N LEU A 41 -2.09 9.43 11.72
CA LEU A 41 -3.34 8.84 12.19
C LEU A 41 -3.36 7.31 12.08
N PRO A 42 -4.16 6.62 12.91
CA PRO A 42 -4.51 5.22 12.70
C PRO A 42 -5.14 4.97 11.33
N GLN A 43 -4.96 3.76 10.81
CA GLN A 43 -5.32 3.39 9.44
C GLN A 43 -6.81 3.56 9.13
N THR A 44 -7.70 3.19 10.06
CA THR A 44 -9.15 3.32 9.84
C THR A 44 -9.56 4.78 9.77
N GLU A 45 -8.91 5.68 10.52
CA GLU A 45 -9.16 7.13 10.48
C GLU A 45 -8.66 7.74 9.17
N VAL A 46 -7.48 7.31 8.69
CA VAL A 46 -6.95 7.69 7.37
C VAL A 46 -7.93 7.29 6.26
N MET A 47 -8.39 6.04 6.27
CA MET A 47 -9.28 5.52 5.23
C MET A 47 -10.66 6.19 5.22
N GLN A 48 -11.15 6.63 6.39
CA GLN A 48 -12.46 7.28 6.51
C GLN A 48 -12.42 8.80 6.25
N SER A 49 -11.23 9.39 6.10
CA SER A 49 -11.06 10.79 5.71
C SER A 49 -11.09 10.94 4.18
N PRO A 50 -11.97 11.78 3.60
CA PRO A 50 -12.08 11.92 2.15
C PRO A 50 -10.77 12.31 1.45
N ASP A 51 -10.01 13.25 2.01
CA ASP A 51 -8.77 13.73 1.39
C ASP A 51 -7.64 12.70 1.48
N PHE A 52 -7.54 11.98 2.60
CA PHE A 52 -6.54 10.91 2.72
C PHE A 52 -6.92 9.66 1.90
N ALA A 53 -8.21 9.35 1.79
CA ALA A 53 -8.72 8.32 0.90
C ALA A 53 -8.42 8.67 -0.57
N TYR A 54 -8.56 9.94 -0.97
CA TYR A 54 -8.13 10.43 -2.28
C TYR A 54 -6.64 10.19 -2.52
N LEU A 55 -5.77 10.54 -1.56
CA LEU A 55 -4.34 10.28 -1.68
C LEU A 55 -4.03 8.78 -1.80
N MET A 56 -4.70 7.93 -1.02
CA MET A 56 -4.54 6.48 -1.14
C MET A 56 -4.93 5.98 -2.55
N VAL A 57 -6.03 6.47 -3.11
CA VAL A 57 -6.48 6.14 -4.47
C VAL A 57 -5.44 6.55 -5.50
N MET A 58 -4.95 7.80 -5.43
CA MET A 58 -4.02 8.32 -6.42
C MET A 58 -2.64 7.64 -6.35
N ILE A 59 -2.12 7.36 -5.15
CA ILE A 59 -0.88 6.57 -4.99
C ILE A 59 -1.09 5.14 -5.52
N THR A 60 -2.25 4.53 -5.27
CA THR A 60 -2.56 3.19 -5.80
C THR A 60 -2.54 3.21 -7.34
N ARG A 61 -3.14 4.22 -7.97
CA ARG A 61 -3.17 4.38 -9.43
C ARG A 61 -1.77 4.60 -10.03
N ASP A 62 -0.91 5.37 -9.37
CA ASP A 62 0.50 5.51 -9.75
C ASP A 62 1.23 4.16 -9.74
N ILE A 63 1.05 3.36 -8.70
CA ILE A 63 1.67 2.03 -8.59
C ILE A 63 1.17 1.10 -9.70
N VAL A 64 -0.15 1.05 -9.95
CA VAL A 64 -0.71 0.20 -11.01
C VAL A 64 -0.24 0.62 -12.39
N LYS A 65 -0.07 1.93 -12.64
CA LYS A 65 0.51 2.43 -13.90
C LYS A 65 1.92 1.87 -14.12
N VAL A 66 2.74 1.81 -13.07
CA VAL A 66 4.09 1.20 -13.14
C VAL A 66 3.99 -0.29 -13.39
N ALA A 67 3.16 -1.02 -12.65
CA ALA A 67 2.99 -2.46 -12.83
C ALA A 67 2.59 -2.82 -14.28
N ASN A 68 1.57 -2.15 -14.81
CA ASN A 68 1.09 -2.36 -16.17
C ASN A 68 2.17 -2.12 -17.23
N SER A 69 3.03 -1.11 -17.04
CA SER A 69 4.13 -0.82 -17.97
C SER A 69 5.18 -1.93 -18.04
N LEU A 70 5.26 -2.76 -16.98
CA LEU A 70 6.17 -3.90 -16.87
C LEU A 70 5.51 -5.22 -17.28
N GLY A 71 4.26 -5.18 -17.75
CA GLY A 71 3.48 -6.37 -18.08
C GLY A 71 2.96 -7.13 -16.86
N ILE A 72 2.94 -6.50 -15.69
CA ILE A 72 2.47 -7.10 -14.43
C ILE A 72 1.02 -6.69 -14.22
N GLU A 73 0.11 -7.66 -14.27
CA GLU A 73 -1.31 -7.46 -14.01
C GLU A 73 -1.58 -7.60 -12.51
N ILE A 74 -2.06 -6.54 -11.85
CA ILE A 74 -2.47 -6.61 -10.45
C ILE A 74 -3.91 -7.12 -10.37
N ARG A 75 -4.13 -8.09 -9.49
CA ARG A 75 -5.45 -8.70 -9.21
C ARG A 75 -5.71 -8.72 -7.72
N ASP A 76 -6.99 -8.68 -7.37
CA ASP A 76 -7.42 -8.86 -5.98
C ASP A 76 -7.23 -10.30 -5.53
N TYR A 77 -6.90 -10.46 -4.26
CA TYR A 77 -6.87 -11.74 -3.56
C TYR A 77 -7.84 -11.69 -2.39
N SER A 78 -8.28 -12.85 -1.90
CA SER A 78 -9.30 -12.97 -0.84
C SER A 78 -9.02 -12.22 0.46
N THR A 79 -7.78 -11.77 0.68
CA THR A 79 -7.37 -11.01 1.87
C THR A 79 -6.92 -9.59 1.56
N ILE A 80 -6.76 -9.24 0.28
CA ILE A 80 -6.19 -7.97 -0.18
C ILE A 80 -6.90 -7.55 -1.47
N GLU A 81 -7.79 -6.58 -1.32
CA GLU A 81 -8.57 -5.99 -2.41
C GLU A 81 -8.10 -4.54 -2.62
N VAL A 82 -7.69 -4.22 -3.86
CA VAL A 82 -7.12 -2.94 -4.28
C VAL A 82 -7.70 -2.41 -5.58
N MET A 83 -8.30 -3.27 -6.41
CA MET A 83 -8.72 -2.87 -7.75
C MET A 83 -9.94 -1.96 -7.75
N ASP A 84 -10.72 -1.95 -6.68
CA ASP A 84 -11.80 -0.99 -6.42
C ASP A 84 -11.32 0.47 -6.33
N ARG A 85 -10.04 0.71 -5.99
CA ARG A 85 -9.43 2.05 -5.99
C ARG A 85 -9.07 2.54 -7.40
N VAL A 86 -8.91 1.60 -8.32
CA VAL A 86 -8.30 1.82 -9.64
C VAL A 86 -9.35 1.82 -10.73
N THR A 87 -10.27 0.87 -10.66
CA THR A 87 -11.40 0.75 -11.58
C THR A 87 -12.40 1.88 -11.37
N GLY A 88 -13.00 2.37 -12.46
CA GLY A 88 -13.96 3.47 -12.41
C GLY A 88 -13.35 4.85 -12.14
N SER A 89 -14.21 5.76 -11.68
CA SER A 89 -13.84 7.14 -11.35
C SER A 89 -13.03 7.23 -10.06
N VAL A 90 -12.33 8.34 -9.87
CA VAL A 90 -11.60 8.61 -8.62
C VAL A 90 -12.56 8.69 -7.43
N GLU A 91 -13.73 9.29 -7.62
CA GLU A 91 -14.77 9.41 -6.59
C GLU A 91 -15.26 8.04 -6.11
N GLU A 92 -15.55 7.12 -7.03
CA GLU A 92 -15.93 5.74 -6.68
C GLU A 92 -14.82 5.04 -5.88
N GLY A 93 -13.56 5.21 -6.29
CA GLY A 93 -12.42 4.68 -5.54
C GLY A 93 -12.30 5.24 -4.13
N VAL A 94 -12.53 6.55 -3.95
CA VAL A 94 -12.52 7.21 -2.63
C VAL A 94 -13.63 6.66 -1.74
N LEU A 95 -14.85 6.57 -2.26
CA LEU A 95 -15.99 5.98 -1.54
C LEU A 95 -15.71 4.53 -1.14
N SER A 96 -15.01 3.78 -2.00
CA SER A 96 -14.61 2.41 -1.71
C SER A 96 -13.61 2.31 -0.56
N VAL A 97 -12.58 3.18 -0.54
CA VAL A 97 -11.62 3.26 0.58
C VAL A 97 -12.32 3.61 1.89
N ILE A 98 -13.23 4.58 1.87
CA ILE A 98 -14.01 4.98 3.05
C ILE A 98 -14.87 3.82 3.54
N ARG A 99 -15.55 3.11 2.64
CA ARG A 99 -16.36 1.92 2.98
C ARG A 99 -15.50 0.85 3.65
N HIS A 100 -14.36 0.49 3.06
CA HIS A 100 -13.45 -0.49 3.63
C HIS A 100 -12.87 -0.03 4.99
N GLY A 101 -12.66 1.27 5.18
CA GLY A 101 -12.23 1.83 6.46
C GLY A 101 -13.25 1.60 7.57
N LYS A 102 -14.55 1.77 7.27
CA LYS A 102 -15.65 1.50 8.20
C LYS A 102 -15.80 0.00 8.51
N GLU A 103 -15.81 -0.84 7.48
CA GLU A 103 -15.91 -2.29 7.62
C GLU A 103 -14.75 -2.87 8.45
N TRP A 104 -13.54 -2.33 8.26
CA TRP A 104 -12.39 -2.75 9.06
C TRP A 104 -12.52 -2.29 10.51
N GLU A 105 -12.96 -1.05 10.77
CA GLU A 105 -13.21 -0.59 12.14
C GLU A 105 -14.24 -1.48 12.86
N GLU A 106 -15.34 -1.84 12.19
CA GLU A 106 -16.38 -2.74 12.72
C GLU A 106 -15.82 -4.14 13.05
N ARG A 107 -14.82 -4.61 12.31
CA ARG A 107 -14.12 -5.88 12.55
C ARG A 107 -12.98 -5.77 13.57
N GLY A 108 -12.88 -4.65 14.29
CA GLY A 108 -11.90 -4.43 15.35
C GLY A 108 -10.60 -3.74 14.91
N GLY A 109 -10.58 -3.13 13.71
CA GLY A 109 -9.42 -2.39 13.19
C GLY A 109 -9.14 -1.05 13.88
N LYS A 110 -10.01 -0.61 14.80
CA LYS A 110 -9.89 0.69 15.46
C LYS A 110 -8.52 0.85 16.14
N GLY A 111 -7.85 1.97 15.85
CA GLY A 111 -6.56 2.29 16.44
C GLY A 111 -5.37 1.52 15.84
N TYR A 112 -5.59 0.66 14.84
CA TYR A 112 -4.51 -0.01 14.13
C TYR A 112 -3.61 1.03 13.46
N LYS A 113 -2.31 1.02 13.80
CA LYS A 113 -1.30 1.87 13.17
C LYS A 113 -0.45 1.05 12.21
N GLN A 114 -0.18 1.61 11.03
CA GLN A 114 0.76 1.04 10.07
C GLN A 114 2.15 0.95 10.68
N ALA A 115 2.89 -0.12 10.36
CA ALA A 115 4.23 -0.33 10.88
C ALA A 115 5.17 0.83 10.52
N MET A 116 5.10 1.34 9.28
CA MET A 116 5.85 2.50 8.84
C MET A 116 5.57 3.76 9.67
N LEU A 117 4.32 3.99 10.09
CA LEU A 117 3.99 5.09 11.00
C LEU A 117 4.62 4.87 12.38
N LEU A 118 4.57 3.64 12.91
CA LEU A 118 5.19 3.31 14.19
C LEU A 118 6.70 3.50 14.16
N ASP A 119 7.38 3.16 13.06
CA ASP A 119 8.82 3.37 12.91
C ASP A 119 9.15 4.86 12.94
N VAL A 120 8.42 5.67 12.18
CA VAL A 120 8.63 7.12 12.17
C VAL A 120 8.34 7.74 13.55
N GLU A 121 7.26 7.33 14.24
CA GLU A 121 6.94 7.81 15.59
C GLU A 121 8.02 7.45 16.62
N ARG A 122 8.75 6.34 16.38
CA ARG A 122 9.81 5.85 17.25
C ARG A 122 11.20 6.34 16.86
N ASN A 123 11.31 7.21 15.84
CA ASN A 123 12.57 7.56 15.21
C ASN A 123 13.37 6.29 14.86
N ARG A 124 12.76 5.41 14.09
CA ARG A 124 13.40 4.25 13.44
C ARG A 124 13.29 4.40 11.94
N ARG A 125 14.30 3.91 11.25
CA ARG A 125 14.28 3.83 9.79
C ARG A 125 13.17 2.88 9.35
N SER A 126 12.37 3.32 8.38
CA SER A 126 11.26 2.55 7.83
C SER A 126 11.66 1.66 6.64
N GLU A 127 10.71 0.86 6.16
CA GLU A 127 10.84 0.02 4.95
C GLU A 127 10.52 0.78 3.65
N ILE A 128 10.53 2.12 3.66
CA ILE A 128 10.14 2.92 2.49
C ILE A 128 10.97 2.62 1.25
N GLU A 129 12.28 2.37 1.41
CA GLU A 129 13.19 2.11 0.29
C GLU A 129 12.89 0.78 -0.42
N ASP A 130 12.51 -0.24 0.33
CA ASP A 130 12.23 -1.59 -0.20
C ASP A 130 10.79 -1.72 -0.72
N THR A 131 9.91 -0.77 -0.36
CA THR A 131 8.50 -0.76 -0.76
C THR A 131 8.22 0.33 -1.81
N GLY A 132 7.76 1.51 -1.39
CA GLY A 132 7.44 2.62 -2.30
C GLY A 132 8.64 3.11 -3.10
N GLY A 133 9.84 3.08 -2.52
CA GLY A 133 11.10 3.47 -3.16
C GLY A 133 11.49 2.54 -4.30
N TYR A 134 11.25 1.23 -4.17
CA TYR A 134 11.45 0.27 -5.25
C TYR A 134 10.58 0.60 -6.46
N ILE A 135 9.27 0.81 -6.25
CA ILE A 135 8.32 1.14 -7.32
C ILE A 135 8.65 2.51 -7.93
N TRP A 136 9.01 3.49 -7.09
CA TRP A 136 9.43 4.81 -7.55
C TRP A 136 10.65 4.74 -8.47
N ARG A 137 11.69 3.96 -8.10
CA ARG A 137 12.87 3.76 -8.97
C ARG A 137 12.52 3.11 -10.30
N LEU A 138 11.61 2.13 -10.30
CA LEU A 138 11.11 1.53 -11.53
C LEU A 138 10.38 2.56 -12.41
N ALA A 139 9.57 3.43 -11.81
CA ALA A 139 8.90 4.51 -12.53
C ALA A 139 9.91 5.46 -13.18
N GLN A 140 10.94 5.89 -12.44
CA GLN A 140 12.00 6.77 -12.97
C GLN A 140 12.76 6.10 -14.12
N LYS A 141 13.14 4.82 -13.97
CA LYS A 141 13.87 4.06 -15.00
C LYS A 141 13.07 3.95 -16.31
N ASN A 142 11.74 3.90 -16.23
CA ASN A 142 10.85 3.73 -17.37
C ASN A 142 10.15 5.04 -17.80
N ASN A 143 10.56 6.20 -17.27
CA ASN A 143 9.95 7.51 -17.55
C ASN A 143 8.43 7.57 -17.32
N ILE A 144 7.97 6.97 -16.23
CA ILE A 144 6.55 6.91 -15.86
C ILE A 144 6.28 7.98 -14.82
N ASP A 145 5.37 8.90 -15.13
CA ASP A 145 4.89 9.89 -14.16
C ASP A 145 4.10 9.19 -13.03
N VAL A 146 4.52 9.45 -11.80
CA VAL A 146 3.98 8.89 -10.55
C VAL A 146 3.94 9.98 -9.47
N SER A 147 3.32 11.11 -9.80
CA SER A 147 3.38 12.34 -8.99
C SER A 147 2.98 12.17 -7.51
N TYR A 148 1.99 11.32 -7.21
CA TYR A 148 1.52 11.11 -5.84
C TYR A 148 2.45 10.16 -5.07
N LEU A 149 2.92 9.09 -5.72
CA LEU A 149 3.92 8.21 -5.14
C LEU A 149 5.25 8.96 -4.91
N ASP A 150 5.70 9.80 -5.86
CA ASP A 150 6.92 10.59 -5.74
C ASP A 150 6.88 11.51 -4.51
N LEU A 151 5.79 12.28 -4.34
CA LEU A 151 5.61 13.14 -3.19
C LEU A 151 5.62 12.34 -1.88
N GLY A 152 4.81 11.28 -1.81
CA GLY A 152 4.73 10.42 -0.63
C GLY A 152 6.07 9.80 -0.25
N TYR A 153 6.74 9.19 -1.21
CA TYR A 153 8.06 8.59 -1.06
C TYR A 153 9.09 9.60 -0.54
N ARG A 154 9.15 10.80 -1.14
CA ARG A 154 10.13 11.83 -0.74
C ARG A 154 9.91 12.30 0.69
N VAL A 155 8.66 12.45 1.12
CA VAL A 155 8.36 12.86 2.50
C VAL A 155 8.80 11.79 3.49
N VAL A 156 8.44 10.52 3.26
CA VAL A 156 8.84 9.44 4.17
C VAL A 156 10.36 9.27 4.19
N ARG A 157 11.02 9.28 3.02
CA ARG A 157 12.48 9.21 2.93
C ARG A 157 13.18 10.33 3.68
N ALA A 158 12.67 11.56 3.61
CA ALA A 158 13.23 12.70 4.34
C ALA A 158 13.05 12.58 5.87
N LEU A 159 12.03 11.86 6.34
CA LEU A 159 11.86 11.54 7.76
C LEU A 159 12.86 10.47 8.21
N ASP A 160 13.07 9.44 7.38
CA ASP A 160 14.07 8.40 7.64
C ASP A 160 15.50 8.97 7.71
N GLU A 161 15.86 9.91 6.82
CA GLU A 161 17.19 10.55 6.82
C GLU A 161 17.50 11.33 8.12
N ARG A 162 16.49 11.69 8.91
CA ARG A 162 16.66 12.36 10.21
C ARG A 162 16.88 11.39 11.36
N THR A 163 16.57 10.12 11.13
CA THR A 163 16.76 9.05 12.11
C THR A 163 18.23 8.61 12.05
N ARG A 164 19.05 9.11 12.98
CA ARG A 164 20.46 8.72 13.13
C ARG A 164 20.61 7.49 14.02
#